data_AF-A0A6M0F992-F1
#
_entry.id   AF-A0A6M0F992-F1
#
_cell.length_a   1.000
_cell.length_b   1.000
_cell.length_c   1.000
_cell.angle_alpha   90.00
_cell.angle_beta   90.00
_cell.angle_gamma   90.00
#
_symmetry.space_group_name_H-M   'P 1'
#
loop_
_entity.id
_entity.type
_entity.pdbx_description
1 polymer ?
#
loop_
_entity_poly.entity_id
_entity_poly.type
_entity_poly.pdbx_seq_one_letter_code
_entity_poly.pdbx_strand_id
1 'polypeptide(L)'
;MTNNRLNGCTYCMAAHTAVSKKFRVDDDVIAALRSGSPINDPKLEALRTFAIIIHETHGRPTEEQIEAFLAAGYTKRTILEVIVGTSLKVLSNYTTPIVKPELDKVFASMAWSEDMAQL
;
A
#
# COMPACT_ATOMS: atom_id res chain seq x y z
N MET A 1 2.42 0.73 -0.32
CA MET A 1 2.16 -0.08 -1.53
C MET A 1 0.68 -0.44 -1.66
N THR A 2 0.00 -0.90 -0.61
CA THR A 2 -1.45 -1.20 -0.60
C THR A 2 -2.31 -0.16 -1.33
N ASN A 3 -2.24 1.12 -0.94
CA ASN A 3 -2.98 2.20 -1.60
C ASN A 3 -2.65 2.38 -3.09
N ASN A 4 -1.39 2.21 -3.50
CA ASN A 4 -1.00 2.30 -4.92
C ASN A 4 -1.66 1.19 -5.73
N ARG A 5 -1.73 -0.03 -5.16
CA ARG A 5 -2.37 -1.20 -5.78
C ARG A 5 -3.88 -1.02 -5.89
N LEU A 6 -4.53 -0.52 -4.82
CA LEU A 6 -5.98 -0.25 -4.84
C LEU A 6 -6.36 0.87 -5.83
N ASN A 7 -5.48 1.85 -6.02
CA ASN A 7 -5.65 2.91 -7.02
C ASN A 7 -5.16 2.54 -8.43
N GLY A 8 -4.66 1.32 -8.67
CA GLY A 8 -4.14 0.93 -9.98
C GLY A 8 -2.90 1.70 -10.47
N CYS A 9 -2.17 2.39 -9.59
CA CYS A 9 -1.05 3.23 -10.03
C CYS A 9 0.20 2.39 -10.35
N THR A 10 0.39 2.05 -11.63
CA THR A 10 1.51 1.22 -12.12
C THR A 10 2.88 1.83 -11.84
N TYR A 11 3.07 3.12 -12.15
CA TYR A 11 4.32 3.84 -11.84
C TYR A 11 4.62 3.83 -10.34
N CYS A 12 3.61 4.14 -9.51
CA CYS A 12 3.77 4.20 -8.06
C CYS A 12 4.08 2.82 -7.46
N MET A 13 3.52 1.75 -8.02
CA MET A 13 3.83 0.37 -7.61
C MET A 13 5.28 0.01 -7.93
N ALA A 14 5.76 0.33 -9.13
CA ALA A 14 7.15 0.09 -9.50
C ALA A 14 8.13 0.89 -8.64
N ALA A 15 7.90 2.20 -8.50
CA ALA A 15 8.73 3.08 -7.68
C ALA A 15 8.76 2.65 -6.21
N HIS A 16 7.62 2.35 -5.60
CA HIS A 16 7.57 1.91 -4.20
C HIS A 16 8.14 0.51 -4.00
N THR A 17 8.12 -0.37 -5.01
CA THR A 17 8.84 -1.66 -4.96
C THR A 17 10.35 -1.42 -4.85
N ALA A 18 10.91 -0.52 -5.66
CA ALA A 18 12.34 -0.18 -5.58
C ALA A 18 12.71 0.46 -4.23
N VAL A 19 11.87 1.36 -3.71
CA VAL A 19 12.07 1.98 -2.40
C VAL A 19 12.02 0.94 -1.28
N SER A 20 11.03 0.03 -1.27
CA SER A 20 10.93 -1.03 -0.27
C SER A 20 12.17 -1.92 -0.25
N LYS A 21 12.68 -2.31 -1.42
CA LYS A 21 13.95 -3.07 -1.54
C LYS A 21 15.13 -2.29 -0.97
N LYS A 22 15.22 -0.98 -1.24
CA LYS A 22 16.27 -0.11 -0.67
C LYS A 22 16.20 -0.06 0.86
N PHE A 23 15.01 -0.08 1.44
CA PHE A 23 14.79 -0.13 2.89
C PHE A 23 14.85 -1.55 3.48
N ARG A 24 15.20 -2.57 2.68
CA ARG A 24 15.32 -3.97 3.13
C ARG A 24 14.03 -4.52 3.72
N VAL A 25 12.88 -4.13 3.15
CA VAL A 25 11.62 -4.85 3.38
C VAL A 25 11.77 -6.24 2.77
N ASP A 26 11.35 -7.27 3.50
CA ASP A 26 11.46 -8.67 3.06
C ASP A 26 10.72 -8.90 1.73
N ASP A 27 11.31 -9.74 0.88
CA ASP A 27 10.80 -9.96 -0.49
C ASP A 27 9.40 -10.61 -0.49
N ASP A 28 9.07 -11.43 0.51
CA ASP A 28 7.73 -12.03 0.66
C ASP A 28 6.67 -10.98 1.01
N VAL A 29 7.00 -10.01 1.86
CA VAL A 29 6.14 -8.86 2.18
C VAL A 29 5.93 -7.99 0.92
N ILE A 30 7.00 -7.72 0.16
CA ILE A 30 6.90 -6.97 -1.10
C ILE A 30 6.02 -7.73 -2.11
N ALA A 31 6.21 -9.04 -2.25
CA ALA A 31 5.41 -9.87 -3.13
C ALA A 31 3.93 -9.85 -2.75
N ALA A 32 3.62 -10.04 -1.46
CA ALA A 32 2.26 -9.99 -0.94
C ALA A 32 1.59 -8.62 -1.18
N LEU A 33 2.31 -7.53 -0.97
CA LEU A 33 1.81 -6.18 -1.26
C LEU A 33 1.57 -5.93 -2.76
N ARG A 34 2.34 -6.60 -3.63
CA ARG A 34 2.22 -6.48 -5.10
C ARG A 34 1.06 -7.29 -5.65
N SER A 35 0.83 -8.51 -5.16
CA SER A 35 -0.33 -9.35 -5.53
C SER A 35 -1.61 -8.92 -4.82
N GLY A 36 -1.49 -8.36 -3.61
CA GLY A 36 -2.62 -8.12 -2.72
C GLY A 36 -2.98 -9.32 -1.85
N SER A 37 -2.11 -10.34 -1.77
CA SER A 37 -2.28 -11.46 -0.85
C SER A 37 -2.00 -11.03 0.60
N PRO A 38 -2.47 -11.81 1.59
CA PRO A 38 -2.11 -11.59 2.99
C PRO A 38 -0.60 -11.64 3.21
N ILE A 39 -0.12 -10.86 4.19
CA ILE A 39 1.25 -10.90 4.69
C ILE A 39 1.33 -11.93 5.83
N ASN A 40 2.40 -12.74 5.87
CA ASN A 40 2.57 -13.78 6.89
C ASN A 40 2.79 -13.22 8.30
N ASP A 41 3.45 -12.07 8.43
CA ASP A 41 3.60 -11.37 9.70
C ASP A 41 2.23 -10.77 10.14
N PRO A 42 1.64 -11.24 11.25
CA PRO A 42 0.30 -10.80 11.67
C PRO A 42 0.21 -9.31 11.98
N LYS A 43 1.30 -8.68 12.44
CA LYS A 43 1.34 -7.26 12.75
C LYS A 43 1.34 -6.45 11.45
N LEU A 44 2.15 -6.85 10.46
CA LEU A 44 2.15 -6.22 9.14
C LEU A 44 0.82 -6.46 8.41
N GLU A 45 0.19 -7.62 8.54
CA GLU A 45 -1.12 -7.86 7.93
C GLU A 45 -2.22 -7.00 8.57
N ALA A 46 -2.19 -6.79 9.89
CA ALA A 46 -3.09 -5.84 10.54
C ALA A 46 -2.92 -4.42 9.98
N LEU A 47 -1.69 -3.97 9.73
CA LEU A 47 -1.41 -2.69 9.08
C LEU A 47 -1.89 -2.65 7.63
N ARG A 48 -1.66 -3.72 6.87
CA ARG A 48 -2.13 -3.84 5.49
C ARG A 48 -3.65 -3.75 5.41
N THR A 49 -4.34 -4.50 6.28
CA THR A 49 -5.79 -4.54 6.39
C THR A 49 -6.36 -3.19 6.80
N PHE A 50 -5.78 -2.54 7.81
CA PHE A 50 -6.23 -1.22 8.23
C PHE A 50 -6.02 -0.16 7.13
N ALA A 51 -4.93 -0.24 6.37
CA ALA A 51 -4.73 0.63 5.21
C ALA A 51 -5.78 0.42 4.10
N ILE A 52 -6.23 -0.83 3.86
CA ILE A 52 -7.36 -1.12 2.96
C ILE A 52 -8.64 -0.48 3.50
N ILE A 53 -8.94 -0.67 4.78
CA ILE A 53 -10.14 -0.12 5.41
C ILE A 53 -10.18 1.41 5.26
N ILE A 54 -9.09 2.09 5.60
CA ILE A 54 -9.01 3.56 5.46
C ILE A 54 -9.21 4.00 4.00
N HIS A 55 -8.64 3.24 3.05
CA HIS A 55 -8.80 3.50 1.63
C HIS A 55 -10.25 3.37 1.17
N GLU A 56 -10.86 2.21 1.38
CA GLU A 56 -12.18 1.85 0.85
C GLU A 56 -13.32 2.60 1.54
N THR A 57 -13.19 2.86 2.85
CA THR A 57 -14.21 3.62 3.62
C THR A 57 -14.03 5.13 3.50
N HIS A 58 -12.99 5.58 2.81
CA HIS A 58 -12.56 6.98 2.77
C HIS A 58 -12.39 7.58 4.18
N GLY A 59 -11.65 6.87 5.03
CA GLY A 59 -11.31 7.31 6.39
C GLY A 59 -12.44 7.17 7.41
N ARG A 60 -13.39 6.24 7.19
CA ARG A 60 -14.52 5.97 8.10
C ARG A 60 -14.51 4.51 8.58
N PRO A 61 -13.46 4.07 9.31
CA PRO A 61 -13.46 2.75 9.92
C PRO A 61 -14.53 2.65 11.00
N THR A 62 -15.03 1.45 11.28
CA THR A 62 -15.89 1.18 12.45
C THR A 62 -15.05 1.12 13.73
N GLU A 63 -15.71 1.18 14.90
CA GLU A 63 -15.00 1.07 16.18
C GLU A 63 -14.32 -0.30 16.30
N GLU A 64 -14.97 -1.38 15.87
CA GLU A 64 -14.41 -2.73 15.93
C GLU A 64 -13.14 -2.86 15.08
N GLN A 65 -13.09 -2.16 13.93
CA GLN A 65 -11.90 -2.13 13.07
C GLN A 65 -10.75 -1.33 13.71
N ILE A 66 -11.06 -0.25 14.41
CA ILE A 66 -10.09 0.53 15.18
C ILE A 66 -9.54 -0.33 16.33
N GLU A 67 -10.42 -0.97 17.11
CA GLU A 67 -10.04 -1.83 18.23
C GLU A 67 -9.17 -3.00 17.76
N ALA A 68 -9.51 -3.68 16.67
CA ALA A 68 -8.71 -4.76 16.10
C ALA A 68 -7.30 -4.29 15.71
N PHE A 69 -7.17 -3.10 15.12
CA PHE A 69 -5.87 -2.54 14.76
C PHE A 69 -5.02 -2.19 16.00
N LEU A 70 -5.64 -1.64 17.04
CA LEU A 70 -4.97 -1.37 18.32
C LEU A 70 -4.57 -2.65 19.04
N ALA A 71 -5.41 -3.69 19.00
CA ALA A 71 -5.12 -5.01 19.58
C ALA A 71 -3.91 -5.71 18.91
N ALA A 72 -3.61 -5.40 17.65
CA ALA A 72 -2.39 -5.82 16.97
C ALA A 72 -1.10 -5.10 17.47
N GLY A 73 -1.23 -4.23 18.48
CA GLY A 73 -0.11 -3.52 19.09
C GLY A 73 0.26 -2.21 18.40
N TYR A 74 -0.65 -1.64 17.61
CA TYR A 74 -0.53 -0.28 17.07
C TYR A 74 -1.19 0.75 17.99
N THR A 75 -0.98 2.02 17.67
CA THR A 75 -1.44 3.14 18.50
C THR A 75 -2.37 4.05 17.70
N LYS A 76 -3.12 4.91 18.41
CA LYS A 76 -3.87 6.01 17.78
C LYS A 76 -2.98 6.92 16.92
N ARG A 77 -1.70 7.07 17.27
CA ARG A 77 -0.72 7.77 16.43
C ARG A 77 -0.51 7.04 15.10
N THR A 78 -0.36 5.72 15.13
CA THR A 78 -0.22 4.93 13.90
C THR A 78 -1.45 5.03 13.00
N ILE A 79 -2.66 5.15 13.57
CA ILE A 79 -3.88 5.42 12.78
C ILE A 79 -3.72 6.71 11.97
N LEU A 80 -3.27 7.79 12.61
CA LEU A 80 -3.04 9.07 11.93
C LEU A 80 -1.94 8.96 10.87
N GLU A 81 -0.88 8.20 11.13
CA GLU A 81 0.19 7.93 10.15
C GLU A 81 -0.33 7.16 8.92
N VAL A 82 -1.23 6.20 9.11
CA VAL A 82 -1.91 5.49 8.01
C VAL A 82 -2.78 6.44 7.19
N ILE A 83 -3.55 7.31 7.84
CA ILE A 83 -4.38 8.31 7.15
C ILE A 83 -3.51 9.24 6.30
N VAL A 84 -2.42 9.78 6.86
CA VAL A 84 -1.46 10.62 6.13
C VAL A 84 -0.87 9.86 4.93
N GLY A 85 -0.46 8.60 5.14
CA GLY A 85 0.05 7.74 4.08
C GLY A 85 -0.97 7.53 2.95
N THR A 86 -2.23 7.25 3.30
CA THR A 86 -3.32 7.10 2.34
C THR A 86 -3.59 8.39 1.58
N SER A 87 -3.69 9.54 2.25
CA SER A 87 -3.91 10.84 1.60
C SER A 87 -2.80 11.19 0.61
N LEU A 88 -1.53 10.96 1.00
CA LEU A 88 -0.39 11.17 0.10
C LEU A 88 -0.44 10.26 -1.12
N LYS A 89 -0.91 9.01 -0.95
CA LYS A 89 -1.06 8.09 -2.07
C LYS A 89 -2.24 8.47 -2.95
N VAL A 90 -3.38 8.89 -2.42
CA VAL A 90 -4.49 9.43 -3.22
C VAL A 90 -4.00 10.59 -4.10
N LEU A 91 -3.34 11.59 -3.50
CA LEU A 91 -2.78 12.72 -4.26
C LEU A 91 -1.86 12.25 -5.39
N SER A 92 -0.89 11.39 -5.07
CA SER A 92 0.12 10.93 -6.04
C SER A 92 -0.45 9.96 -7.09
N ASN A 93 -1.38 9.10 -6.71
CA ASN A 93 -1.96 8.09 -7.60
C ASN A 93 -2.98 8.70 -8.54
N TYR A 94 -3.65 9.80 -8.15
CA TYR A 94 -4.60 10.49 -9.03
C TYR A 94 -3.89 11.40 -10.04
N THR A 95 -2.73 11.97 -9.68
CA THR A 95 -1.94 12.77 -10.63
C THR A 95 -1.27 11.93 -11.71
N THR A 96 -0.80 10.72 -11.36
CA THR A 96 -0.04 9.86 -12.28
C THR A 96 -0.78 9.52 -13.60
N PRO A 97 -2.03 9.02 -13.61
CA PRO A 97 -2.73 8.71 -14.85
C PRO A 97 -3.09 9.95 -15.67
N ILE A 98 -3.13 11.14 -15.05
CA ILE A 98 -3.36 12.42 -15.73
C ILE A 98 -2.10 12.86 -16.47
N VAL A 99 -0.95 12.84 -15.80
CA VAL A 99 0.31 13.33 -16.37
C VAL A 99 1.08 12.27 -17.16
N LYS A 100 0.71 10.98 -17.00
CA LYS A 100 1.24 9.81 -17.71
C LYS A 100 2.78 9.81 -17.82
N PRO A 101 3.49 9.86 -16.69
CA PRO A 101 4.94 9.85 -16.72
C PRO A 101 5.43 8.51 -17.28
N GLU A 102 6.46 8.56 -18.12
CA GLU A 102 7.17 7.34 -18.50
C GLU A 102 7.84 6.73 -17.26
N LEU A 103 7.87 5.39 -17.20
CA LEU A 103 8.55 4.72 -16.11
C LEU A 103 10.06 4.93 -16.22
N ASP A 104 10.67 5.49 -15.17
CA ASP A 104 12.12 5.66 -15.14
C ASP A 104 12.84 4.32 -15.32
N LYS A 105 13.93 4.32 -16.10
CA LYS A 105 14.70 3.10 -16.43
C LYS A 105 15.16 2.33 -15.18
N VAL A 106 15.44 3.04 -14.09
CA VAL A 106 15.85 2.45 -12.80
C VAL A 106 14.73 1.62 -12.14
N PHE A 107 13.47 1.80 -12.54
CA PHE A 107 12.32 1.05 -12.05
C PHE A 107 11.83 -0.03 -13.02
N ALA A 108 12.44 -0.16 -14.20
CA ALA A 108 11.98 -1.08 -15.25
C ALA A 108 11.87 -2.53 -14.78
N SER A 109 12.86 -3.01 -14.01
CA SER A 109 12.84 -4.37 -13.43
C SER A 109 11.78 -4.58 -12.34
N MET A 110 11.06 -3.52 -11.95
CA MET A 110 10.04 -3.53 -10.91
C MET A 110 8.64 -3.20 -11.48
N ALA A 111 8.50 -3.19 -12.81
CA ALA A 111 7.23 -2.96 -13.50
C ALA A 111 6.10 -3.81 -12.90
N TRP A 112 4.90 -3.26 -12.91
CA TRP A 112 3.72 -3.86 -12.28
C TRP A 112 2.48 -3.55 -13.13
N SER A 113 1.57 -4.52 -13.23
CA SER A 113 0.24 -4.39 -13.82
C SER A 113 -0.81 -4.97 -12.88
N GLU A 114 -2.07 -4.53 -13.02
CA GLU A 114 -3.19 -5.05 -12.23
C GLU A 114 -3.44 -6.54 -12.47
N ASP A 115 -3.12 -7.06 -13.66
CA ASP A 115 -3.27 -8.50 -13.98
C ASP A 115 -2.41 -9.40 -13.08
N MET A 116 -1.29 -8.87 -12.57
CA MET A 116 -0.44 -9.59 -11.59
C MET A 116 -1.10 -9.71 -10.20
N ALA A 117 -2.23 -9.05 -9.98
CA ALA A 117 -2.94 -9.03 -8.71
C ALA A 117 -4.16 -9.96 -8.66
N GLN A 118 -4.37 -10.74 -9.73
CA GLN A 118 -5.44 -11.73 -9.89
C GLN A 118 -4.92 -13.18 -10.03
N LEU A 119 -3.59 -13.37 -9.98
CA LEU A 119 -2.90 -14.66 -9.92
C LEU A 119 -2.57 -15.02 -8.47
#